data_AF-A0A537YC56-F1
#
_entry.id   AF-A0A537YC56-F1
#
_cell.length_a   1.000
_cell.length_b   1.000
_cell.length_c   1.000
_cell.angle_alpha   90.00
_cell.angle_beta   90.00
_cell.angle_gamma   90.00
#
_symmetry.space_group_name_H-M   'P 1'
#
loop_
_entity.id
_entity.type
_entity.pdbx_description
1 polymer ?
#
loop_
_entity_poly.entity_id
_entity_poly.type
_entity_poly.pdbx_seq_one_letter_code
_entity_poly.pdbx_strand_id
1 'polypeptide(L)'
;MRTKFNLVCLIAFLSVSAALVGTAHSEDLRQDCLTAASPDAGIAACTRYYDSPGLAIAYKVLALQNRSRWHVLSEQYDAALADLIAAENLFPGDKQHAGLLAARSRIYIFLGDTAKALSTADEAILYDSNSSPAYLARGMVQSEAGQLQLSMADLNRALELDPKNADAFRARAVTWRKLGKFDDALKDVSIAINLRPGFYGYFILRGELHREKGDLDLALADITHAVELAPRDRSFSSYSSLGTISRYRGELDKSVSNYQKALQLKPDFLPSLRGLGLTYEKMGKLEEAKRQFESAVASKSPLRFAGDYKVAVEEASAHLAALNAGVLPPKILQPPIRATSSTAIPTNTIAVPEVTGIKSLGLRRVALVIGNSAYRNVPALANPEKDATVIAATLRKIGFQVVALTNASHDVMTASLREFTKQAQQSDWAMVYYAGHGMEVAGVNYLIPIDVRISTDRDVQLGAVPLSQVLESADAAKKIKLIMLDACRDNPFKPAPAAGPQAVAAGPSITGAPVTTRSTDGRGLAEVKVAGATLVVYAAKDGQVALDGEGGNSPFAVAVVQRLVMPGVEINKMFRLVRDDVMEATAGRQEPFTYGSLPGKEDFYFVER
;
A
#
# COMPACT_ATOMS: atom_id res chain seq x y z
N MET A 1 41.22 -12.34 -14.18
CA MET A 1 41.26 -11.72 -12.84
C MET A 1 39.97 -10.92 -12.64
N ARG A 2 38.94 -11.52 -12.01
CA ARG A 2 37.71 -10.94 -11.41
C ARG A 2 36.57 -11.97 -11.50
N THR A 3 36.69 -13.07 -10.75
CA THR A 3 35.66 -14.11 -10.58
C THR A 3 35.87 -14.83 -9.23
N LYS A 4 35.85 -14.08 -8.12
CA LYS A 4 35.95 -14.66 -6.76
C LYS A 4 35.13 -13.94 -5.67
N PHE A 5 34.15 -13.08 -6.00
CA PHE A 5 33.54 -12.21 -4.96
C PHE A 5 32.05 -12.39 -4.64
N ASN A 6 31.30 -13.31 -5.27
CA ASN A 6 29.83 -13.38 -5.07
C ASN A 6 29.32 -14.77 -4.65
N LEU A 7 29.87 -15.33 -3.55
CA LEU A 7 29.34 -16.57 -2.97
C LEU A 7 29.42 -16.63 -1.43
N VAL A 8 29.49 -15.46 -0.78
CA VAL A 8 29.59 -15.32 0.68
C VAL A 8 28.23 -14.95 1.34
N CYS A 9 27.19 -14.67 0.57
CA CYS A 9 26.00 -13.96 1.07
C CYS A 9 24.78 -14.82 1.51
N LEU A 10 24.99 -16.04 2.01
CA LEU A 10 23.97 -16.78 2.77
C LEU A 10 24.46 -17.22 4.17
N ILE A 11 25.33 -16.41 4.77
CA ILE A 11 25.96 -16.67 6.07
C ILE A 11 25.52 -15.58 7.07
N ALA A 12 24.47 -15.87 7.83
CA ALA A 12 24.14 -15.31 9.15
C ALA A 12 22.94 -16.14 9.61
N PHE A 13 22.97 -17.04 10.60
CA PHE A 13 23.64 -17.09 11.90
C PHE A 13 24.01 -18.54 12.24
N LEU A 14 25.11 -18.71 13.00
CA LEU A 14 25.62 -19.87 13.77
C LEU A 14 27.12 -20.06 13.51
N SER A 15 27.93 -19.07 13.85
CA SER A 15 29.36 -19.27 14.07
C SER A 15 29.58 -19.73 15.51
N VAL A 16 29.56 -21.04 15.74
CA VAL A 16 30.24 -21.61 16.90
C VAL A 16 31.71 -21.74 16.51
N SER A 17 32.55 -20.87 17.07
CA SER A 17 34.00 -21.03 17.02
C SER A 17 34.40 -22.22 17.90
N ALA A 18 34.39 -23.42 17.32
CA ALA A 18 35.07 -24.58 17.89
C ALA A 18 36.35 -24.83 17.09
N ALA A 19 37.48 -24.43 17.64
CA ALA A 19 38.79 -24.78 17.12
C ALA A 19 39.01 -26.29 17.25
N LEU A 20 38.78 -27.03 16.16
CA LEU A 20 39.28 -28.38 15.96
C LEU A 20 39.71 -28.48 14.50
N VAL A 21 40.97 -28.88 14.31
CA VAL A 21 41.65 -29.03 13.02
C VAL A 21 40.90 -30.08 12.19
N GLY A 22 40.05 -29.62 11.28
CA GLY A 22 39.59 -30.46 10.18
C GLY A 22 40.75 -30.75 9.25
N THR A 23 40.79 -31.94 8.66
CA THR A 23 41.73 -32.18 7.55
C THR A 23 41.34 -31.26 6.38
N ALA A 24 42.31 -30.78 5.60
CA ALA A 24 42.04 -29.90 4.45
C ALA A 24 40.92 -30.45 3.52
N HIS A 25 40.87 -31.78 3.37
CA HIS A 25 39.81 -32.48 2.64
C HIS A 25 38.39 -32.27 3.20
N SER A 26 38.24 -32.21 4.53
CA SER A 26 36.94 -31.95 5.17
C SER A 26 36.49 -30.50 5.06
N GLU A 27 37.42 -29.55 4.97
CA GLU A 27 37.11 -28.14 4.71
C GLU A 27 36.68 -27.92 3.26
N ASP A 28 37.34 -28.57 2.30
CA ASP A 28 36.94 -28.53 0.89
C ASP A 28 35.53 -29.10 0.67
N LEU A 29 35.22 -30.26 1.27
CA LEU A 29 33.88 -30.86 1.19
C LEU A 29 32.79 -29.99 1.83
N ARG A 30 33.12 -29.34 2.96
CA ARG A 30 32.22 -28.37 3.60
C ARG A 30 31.94 -27.19 2.69
N GLN A 31 32.99 -26.64 2.08
CA GLN A 31 32.88 -25.50 1.17
C GLN A 31 32.06 -25.87 -0.08
N ASP A 32 32.28 -27.04 -0.65
CA ASP A 32 31.48 -27.56 -1.77
C ASP A 32 30.01 -27.70 -1.40
N CYS A 33 29.71 -28.25 -0.21
CA CYS A 33 28.34 -28.32 0.32
C CYS A 33 27.69 -26.93 0.46
N LEU A 34 28.46 -25.90 0.77
CA LEU A 34 27.94 -24.54 0.92
C LEU A 34 27.78 -23.79 -0.41
N THR A 35 28.66 -24.06 -1.38
CA THR A 35 28.91 -23.16 -2.51
C THR A 35 28.84 -23.83 -3.88
N ALA A 36 28.16 -24.97 -3.96
CA ALA A 36 27.93 -25.65 -5.22
C ALA A 36 27.26 -24.77 -6.28
N ALA A 37 27.63 -25.00 -7.55
CA ALA A 37 27.14 -24.24 -8.69
C ALA A 37 25.68 -24.53 -9.07
N SER A 38 25.15 -25.68 -8.64
CA SER A 38 23.75 -26.08 -8.86
C SER A 38 23.18 -26.79 -7.64
N PRO A 39 21.84 -26.84 -7.49
CA PRO A 39 21.20 -27.57 -6.40
C PRO A 39 21.60 -29.04 -6.32
N ASP A 40 21.64 -29.77 -7.44
CA ASP A 40 22.02 -31.19 -7.46
C ASP A 40 23.47 -31.41 -7.02
N ALA A 41 24.38 -30.54 -7.47
CA ALA A 41 25.77 -30.58 -7.03
C ALA A 41 25.88 -30.28 -5.53
N GLY A 42 25.07 -29.36 -5.02
CA GLY A 42 24.99 -29.03 -3.59
C GLY A 42 24.47 -30.18 -2.75
N ILE A 43 23.39 -30.84 -3.19
CA ILE A 43 22.83 -32.03 -2.53
C ILE A 43 23.87 -33.15 -2.48
N ALA A 44 24.54 -33.43 -3.60
CA ALA A 44 25.58 -34.45 -3.68
C ALA A 44 26.79 -34.11 -2.80
N ALA A 45 27.23 -32.84 -2.81
CA ALA A 45 28.35 -32.38 -1.99
C ALA A 45 28.04 -32.46 -0.49
N CYS A 46 26.86 -32.02 -0.07
CA CYS A 46 26.45 -32.13 1.33
C CYS A 46 26.25 -33.57 1.78
N THR A 47 25.80 -34.47 0.90
CA THR A 47 25.74 -35.91 1.18
C THR A 47 27.14 -36.48 1.42
N ARG A 48 28.11 -36.22 0.52
CA ARG A 48 29.50 -36.65 0.72
C ARG A 48 30.13 -36.07 1.99
N TYR A 49 29.84 -34.81 2.28
CA TYR A 49 30.31 -34.16 3.49
C TYR A 49 29.72 -34.85 4.74
N TYR A 50 28.40 -35.07 4.78
CA TYR A 50 27.72 -35.77 5.88
C TYR A 50 28.27 -37.19 6.13
N ASP A 51 28.56 -37.94 5.06
CA ASP A 51 29.08 -39.31 5.10
C ASP A 51 30.57 -39.39 5.44
N SER A 52 31.26 -38.26 5.63
CA SER A 52 32.69 -38.22 5.91
C SER A 52 33.03 -38.98 7.21
N PRO A 53 33.97 -39.93 7.18
CA PRO A 53 34.36 -40.69 8.37
C PRO A 53 34.86 -39.78 9.50
N GLY A 54 34.36 -40.02 10.71
CA GLY A 54 34.76 -39.26 11.90
C GLY A 54 34.21 -37.83 11.98
N LEU A 55 33.28 -37.43 11.10
CA LEU A 55 32.69 -36.09 11.14
C LEU A 55 31.90 -35.86 12.44
N ALA A 56 32.25 -34.79 13.15
CA ALA A 56 31.57 -34.42 14.40
C ALA A 56 30.08 -34.11 14.18
N ILE A 57 29.26 -34.36 15.22
CA ILE A 57 27.79 -34.21 15.16
C ILE A 57 27.36 -32.81 14.70
N ALA A 58 28.00 -31.76 15.22
CA ALA A 58 27.71 -30.38 14.82
C ALA A 58 27.86 -30.14 13.30
N TYR A 59 28.88 -30.75 12.68
CA TYR A 59 29.10 -30.64 11.24
C TYR A 59 28.13 -31.51 10.43
N LYS A 60 27.71 -32.66 10.96
CA LYS A 60 26.64 -33.46 10.36
C LYS A 60 25.33 -32.68 10.30
N VAL A 61 24.98 -31.98 11.36
CA VAL A 61 23.80 -31.10 11.39
C VAL A 61 23.91 -29.95 10.41
N LEU A 62 25.08 -29.30 10.33
CA LEU A 62 25.31 -28.27 9.32
C LEU A 62 25.18 -28.82 7.89
N ALA A 63 25.69 -30.04 7.63
CA ALA A 63 25.56 -30.71 6.34
C ALA A 63 24.08 -30.94 5.98
N LEU A 64 23.28 -31.45 6.92
CA LEU A 64 21.83 -31.66 6.74
C LEU A 64 21.08 -30.35 6.54
N GLN A 65 21.38 -29.29 7.31
CA GLN A 65 20.75 -27.97 7.13
C GLN A 65 21.05 -27.39 5.73
N ASN A 66 22.28 -27.51 5.26
CA ASN A 66 22.65 -27.04 3.92
C ASN A 66 22.04 -27.91 2.83
N ARG A 67 22.01 -29.24 3.01
CA ARG A 67 21.35 -30.15 2.07
C ARG A 67 19.85 -29.89 1.98
N SER A 68 19.19 -29.67 3.12
CA SER A 68 17.80 -29.21 3.20
C SER A 68 17.57 -27.92 2.40
N ARG A 69 18.46 -26.94 2.53
CA ARG A 69 18.39 -25.70 1.73
C ARG A 69 18.51 -25.96 0.23
N TRP A 70 19.37 -26.88 -0.20
CA TRP A 70 19.45 -27.26 -1.61
C TRP A 70 18.20 -28.00 -2.08
N HIS A 71 17.64 -28.90 -1.26
CA HIS A 71 16.36 -29.54 -1.54
C HIS A 71 15.23 -28.51 -1.70
N VAL A 72 15.17 -27.48 -0.86
CA VAL A 72 14.21 -26.35 -1.03
C VAL A 72 14.41 -25.65 -2.36
N LEU A 73 15.67 -25.40 -2.76
CA LEU A 73 15.97 -24.77 -4.05
C LEU A 73 15.59 -25.67 -5.24
N SER A 74 15.58 -26.98 -5.06
CA SER A 74 15.08 -27.97 -6.03
C SER A 74 13.59 -28.29 -5.88
N GLU A 75 12.85 -27.55 -5.05
CA GLU A 75 11.42 -27.79 -4.75
C GLU A 75 11.12 -29.20 -4.18
N GLN A 76 12.14 -29.85 -3.58
CA GLN A 76 12.05 -31.17 -2.92
C GLN A 76 11.74 -30.99 -1.42
N TYR A 77 10.55 -30.45 -1.10
CA TYR A 77 10.21 -30.06 0.26
C TYR A 77 10.18 -31.23 1.26
N ASP A 78 9.75 -32.42 0.85
CA ASP A 78 9.72 -33.61 1.71
C ASP A 78 11.13 -34.07 2.09
N ALA A 79 12.07 -34.04 1.14
CA ALA A 79 13.48 -34.35 1.41
C ALA A 79 14.12 -33.27 2.30
N ALA A 80 13.80 -32.00 2.06
CA ALA A 80 14.23 -30.90 2.92
C ALA A 80 13.74 -31.06 4.37
N LEU A 81 12.49 -31.50 4.54
CA LEU A 81 11.89 -31.77 5.85
C LEU A 81 12.57 -32.97 6.53
N ALA A 82 12.81 -34.05 5.79
CA ALA A 82 13.50 -35.23 6.30
C ALA A 82 14.91 -34.90 6.83
N ASP A 83 15.65 -34.04 6.13
CA ASP A 83 16.97 -33.57 6.58
C ASP A 83 16.91 -32.76 7.87
N LEU A 84 15.91 -31.88 8.03
CA LEU A 84 15.73 -31.10 9.26
C LEU A 84 15.33 -31.99 10.44
N ILE A 85 14.44 -32.96 10.23
CA ILE A 85 14.08 -33.94 11.26
C ILE A 85 15.30 -34.80 11.66
N ALA A 86 16.10 -35.23 10.69
CA ALA A 86 17.35 -35.95 10.96
C ALA A 86 18.34 -35.09 11.76
N ALA A 87 18.44 -33.79 11.44
CA ALA A 87 19.29 -32.84 12.16
C ALA A 87 18.82 -32.61 13.60
N GLU A 88 17.51 -32.52 13.82
CA GLU A 88 16.89 -32.38 15.16
C GLU A 88 17.16 -33.61 16.03
N ASN A 89 17.05 -34.82 15.46
CA ASN A 89 17.33 -36.08 16.16
C ASN A 89 18.79 -36.22 16.61
N LEU A 90 19.72 -35.50 15.97
CA LEU A 90 21.12 -35.44 16.37
C LEU A 90 21.37 -34.49 17.57
N PHE A 91 20.42 -33.59 17.89
CA PHE A 91 20.50 -32.65 19.02
C PHE A 91 19.17 -32.53 19.79
N PRO A 92 18.84 -33.48 20.67
CA PRO A 92 17.82 -33.26 21.69
C PRO A 92 18.41 -32.36 22.80
N GLY A 93 17.93 -31.12 22.97
CA GLY A 93 18.23 -30.30 24.17
C GLY A 93 19.11 -29.04 23.99
N ASP A 94 19.64 -28.74 22.79
CA ASP A 94 20.44 -27.52 22.51
C ASP A 94 19.57 -26.34 22.00
N LYS A 95 19.88 -25.09 22.36
CA LYS A 95 19.27 -23.86 21.80
C LYS A 95 19.26 -23.83 20.26
N GLN A 96 20.21 -24.49 19.60
CA GLN A 96 20.22 -24.65 18.14
C GLN A 96 18.97 -25.37 17.59
N HIS A 97 18.29 -26.15 18.43
CA HIS A 97 17.04 -26.85 18.10
C HIS A 97 15.92 -25.88 17.72
N ALA A 98 15.83 -24.71 18.38
CA ALA A 98 14.85 -23.67 18.02
C ALA A 98 15.06 -23.16 16.58
N GLY A 99 16.32 -23.06 16.12
CA GLY A 99 16.64 -22.66 14.75
C GLY A 99 16.25 -23.73 13.71
N LEU A 100 16.38 -25.01 14.06
CA LEU A 100 15.95 -26.13 13.22
C LEU A 100 14.42 -26.18 13.10
N LEU A 101 13.70 -26.07 14.23
CA LEU A 101 12.24 -25.96 14.25
C LEU A 101 11.75 -24.75 13.43
N ALA A 102 12.41 -23.60 13.55
CA ALA A 102 12.11 -22.43 12.74
C ALA A 102 12.36 -22.65 11.23
N ALA A 103 13.39 -23.42 10.86
CA ALA A 103 13.59 -23.85 9.48
C ALA A 103 12.48 -24.80 9.02
N ARG A 104 12.10 -25.77 9.85
CA ARG A 104 11.06 -26.76 9.58
C ARG A 104 9.68 -26.12 9.40
N SER A 105 9.32 -25.18 10.26
CA SER A 105 8.12 -24.35 10.14
C SER A 105 8.03 -23.66 8.77
N ARG A 106 9.14 -23.08 8.30
CA ARG A 106 9.20 -22.46 6.96
C ARG A 106 8.98 -23.48 5.83
N ILE A 107 9.41 -24.73 5.98
CA ILE A 107 9.11 -25.80 5.01
C ILE A 107 7.62 -26.11 4.98
N TYR A 108 6.95 -26.17 6.14
CA TYR A 108 5.50 -26.36 6.18
C TYR A 108 4.71 -25.23 5.52
N ILE A 109 5.22 -23.98 5.54
CA ILE A 109 4.64 -22.90 4.73
C ILE A 109 4.67 -23.24 3.24
N PHE A 110 5.81 -23.74 2.73
CA PHE A 110 5.93 -24.13 1.32
C PHE A 110 5.02 -25.31 0.94
N LEU A 111 4.77 -26.22 1.89
CA LEU A 111 3.82 -27.33 1.72
C LEU A 111 2.35 -26.88 1.86
N GLY A 112 2.08 -25.62 2.23
CA GLY A 112 0.74 -25.10 2.48
C GLY A 112 0.11 -25.56 3.81
N ASP A 113 0.83 -26.30 4.64
CA ASP A 113 0.36 -26.78 5.95
C ASP A 113 0.57 -25.70 7.02
N THR A 114 -0.25 -24.65 6.96
CA THR A 114 -0.19 -23.50 7.87
C THR A 114 -0.38 -23.91 9.34
N ALA A 115 -1.15 -24.95 9.61
CA ALA A 115 -1.38 -25.45 10.97
C ALA A 115 -0.10 -26.06 11.56
N LYS A 116 0.58 -26.97 10.84
CA LYS A 116 1.86 -27.52 11.29
C LYS A 116 2.96 -26.46 11.31
N ALA A 117 2.94 -25.52 10.37
CA ALA A 117 3.89 -24.42 10.35
C ALA A 117 3.78 -23.57 11.61
N LEU A 118 2.56 -23.23 12.04
CA LEU A 118 2.30 -22.43 13.23
C LEU A 118 2.70 -23.17 14.50
N SER A 119 2.25 -24.42 14.67
CA SER A 119 2.58 -25.22 15.85
C SER A 119 4.08 -25.46 16.01
N THR A 120 4.78 -25.71 14.90
CA THR A 120 6.26 -25.87 14.90
C THR A 120 6.97 -24.56 15.25
N ALA A 121 6.44 -23.40 14.84
CA ALA A 121 7.02 -22.11 15.19
C ALA A 121 6.79 -21.77 16.68
N ASP A 122 5.62 -22.12 17.22
CA ASP A 122 5.35 -21.98 18.66
C ASP A 122 6.27 -22.88 19.49
N GLU A 123 6.48 -24.13 19.05
CA GLU A 123 7.45 -25.05 19.65
C GLU A 123 8.86 -24.44 19.66
N ALA A 124 9.29 -23.82 18.55
CA ALA A 124 10.59 -23.15 18.46
C ALA A 124 10.76 -22.03 19.50
N ILE A 125 9.70 -21.25 19.77
CA ILE A 125 9.71 -20.15 20.76
C ILE A 125 9.67 -20.70 22.19
N LEU A 126 8.89 -21.76 22.44
CA LEU A 126 8.88 -22.44 23.75
C LEU A 126 10.27 -22.97 24.11
N TYR A 127 10.99 -23.44 23.10
CA TYR A 127 12.33 -23.96 23.25
C TYR A 127 13.38 -22.86 23.54
N ASP A 128 13.33 -21.76 22.79
CA ASP A 128 14.15 -20.57 23.04
C ASP A 128 13.37 -19.28 22.82
N SER A 129 12.96 -18.65 23.93
CA SER A 129 12.20 -17.40 23.93
C SER A 129 13.01 -16.17 23.49
N ASN A 130 14.31 -16.32 23.23
CA ASN A 130 15.17 -15.29 22.66
C ASN A 130 15.65 -15.63 21.23
N SER A 131 15.00 -16.59 20.56
CA SER A 131 15.33 -16.98 19.19
C SER A 131 14.70 -16.05 18.16
N SER A 132 15.48 -15.12 17.59
CA SER A 132 15.05 -14.29 16.45
C SER A 132 14.50 -15.13 15.27
N PRO A 133 15.13 -16.25 14.85
CA PRO A 133 14.59 -17.12 13.81
C PRO A 133 13.22 -17.72 14.14
N ALA A 134 12.93 -18.03 15.41
CA ALA A 134 11.65 -18.59 15.82
C ALA A 134 10.51 -17.56 15.68
N TYR A 135 10.72 -16.34 16.17
CA TYR A 135 9.77 -15.24 15.96
C TYR A 135 9.60 -14.89 14.48
N LEU A 136 10.68 -14.88 13.70
CA LEU A 136 10.61 -14.70 12.25
C LEU A 136 9.73 -15.78 11.60
N ALA A 137 9.93 -17.05 11.95
CA ALA A 137 9.14 -18.15 11.39
C ALA A 137 7.65 -17.98 11.74
N ARG A 138 7.31 -17.72 13.00
CA ARG A 138 5.92 -17.53 13.42
C ARG A 138 5.28 -16.31 12.75
N GLY A 139 6.00 -15.20 12.69
CA GLY A 139 5.56 -13.98 12.02
C GLY A 139 5.30 -14.21 10.52
N MET A 140 6.11 -15.02 9.83
CA MET A 140 5.86 -15.42 8.44
C MET A 140 4.58 -16.26 8.31
N VAL A 141 4.38 -17.27 9.16
CA VAL A 141 3.16 -18.11 9.14
C VAL A 141 1.91 -17.27 9.38
N GLN A 142 1.93 -16.39 10.38
CA GLN A 142 0.82 -15.48 10.68
C GLN A 142 0.55 -14.51 9.52
N SER A 143 1.59 -14.02 8.85
CA SER A 143 1.42 -13.18 7.66
C SER A 143 0.73 -13.93 6.52
N GLU A 144 1.00 -15.23 6.37
CA GLU A 144 0.32 -16.08 5.39
C GLU A 144 -1.12 -16.41 5.80
N ALA A 145 -1.37 -16.61 7.09
CA ALA A 145 -2.72 -16.81 7.63
C ALA A 145 -3.59 -15.54 7.65
N GLY A 146 -3.08 -14.39 7.16
CA GLY A 146 -3.79 -13.10 7.18
C GLY A 146 -3.86 -12.44 8.57
N GLN A 147 -3.15 -12.97 9.56
CA GLN A 147 -3.07 -12.44 10.92
C GLN A 147 -2.01 -11.33 10.99
N LEU A 148 -2.21 -10.27 10.19
CA LEU A 148 -1.18 -9.28 9.88
C LEU A 148 -0.67 -8.52 11.11
N GLN A 149 -1.52 -8.23 12.10
CA GLN A 149 -1.10 -7.53 13.33
C GLN A 149 -0.22 -8.40 14.23
N LEU A 150 -0.56 -9.69 14.38
CA LEU A 150 0.26 -10.64 15.13
C LEU A 150 1.63 -10.83 14.45
N SER A 151 1.59 -10.96 13.11
CA SER A 151 2.80 -11.04 12.29
C SER A 151 3.73 -9.85 12.52
N MET A 152 3.19 -8.62 12.52
CA MET A 152 3.96 -7.41 12.79
C MET A 152 4.62 -7.44 14.18
N ALA A 153 3.92 -7.91 15.22
CA ALA A 153 4.47 -8.01 16.57
C ALA A 153 5.64 -8.98 16.64
N ASP A 154 5.50 -10.18 16.06
CA ASP A 154 6.56 -11.19 16.03
C ASP A 154 7.76 -10.75 15.18
N LEU A 155 7.51 -10.09 14.04
CA LEU A 155 8.59 -9.59 13.18
C LEU A 155 9.35 -8.42 13.81
N ASN A 156 8.67 -7.55 14.56
CA ASN A 156 9.33 -6.54 15.38
C ASN A 156 10.19 -7.19 16.47
N ARG A 157 9.66 -8.22 17.16
CA ARG A 157 10.42 -8.95 18.17
C ARG A 157 11.65 -9.64 17.57
N ALA A 158 11.54 -10.23 16.38
CA ALA A 158 12.66 -10.83 15.66
C ALA A 158 13.76 -9.80 15.37
N LEU A 159 13.40 -8.57 15.00
CA LEU A 159 14.32 -7.46 14.73
C LEU A 159 14.89 -6.80 15.99
N GLU A 160 14.17 -6.81 17.11
CA GLU A 160 14.73 -6.42 18.41
C GLU A 160 15.85 -7.38 18.85
N LEU A 161 15.64 -8.68 18.64
CA LEU A 161 16.60 -9.73 18.97
C LEU A 161 17.80 -9.78 18.00
N ASP A 162 17.55 -9.52 16.71
CA ASP A 162 18.60 -9.39 15.68
C ASP A 162 18.31 -8.20 14.74
N PRO A 163 18.85 -7.01 15.05
CA PRO A 163 18.65 -5.80 14.25
C PRO A 163 19.25 -5.85 12.84
N LYS A 164 20.05 -6.87 12.51
CA LYS A 164 20.67 -7.04 11.19
C LYS A 164 20.06 -8.20 10.40
N ASN A 165 18.91 -8.72 10.84
CA ASN A 165 18.21 -9.80 10.16
C ASN A 165 17.51 -9.30 8.88
N ALA A 166 18.20 -9.38 7.74
CA ALA A 166 17.63 -8.99 6.45
C ALA A 166 16.39 -9.80 6.05
N ASP A 167 16.25 -11.05 6.51
CA ASP A 167 15.04 -11.84 6.21
C ASP A 167 13.83 -11.40 7.04
N ALA A 168 14.06 -10.90 8.27
CA ALA A 168 13.00 -10.30 9.08
C ALA A 168 12.52 -8.97 8.49
N PHE A 169 13.42 -8.11 8.01
CA PHE A 169 13.02 -6.92 7.24
C PHE A 169 12.23 -7.29 5.99
N ARG A 170 12.68 -8.29 5.22
CA ARG A 170 11.92 -8.75 4.04
C ARG A 170 10.54 -9.30 4.42
N ALA A 171 10.45 -10.12 5.47
CA ALA A 171 9.17 -10.65 5.92
C ALA A 171 8.22 -9.53 6.35
N ARG A 172 8.73 -8.53 7.09
CA ARG A 172 7.94 -7.37 7.51
C ARG A 172 7.52 -6.50 6.34
N ALA A 173 8.37 -6.33 5.33
CA ALA A 173 8.00 -5.68 4.07
C ALA A 173 6.84 -6.40 3.36
N VAL A 174 6.83 -7.73 3.35
CA VAL A 174 5.71 -8.52 2.79
C VAL A 174 4.43 -8.31 3.60
N THR A 175 4.52 -8.25 4.93
CA THR A 175 3.37 -7.95 5.80
C THR A 175 2.85 -6.53 5.58
N TRP A 176 3.74 -5.53 5.46
CA TRP A 176 3.38 -4.16 5.10
C TRP A 176 2.70 -4.07 3.73
N ARG A 177 3.19 -4.81 2.74
CA ARG A 177 2.56 -4.92 1.42
C ARG A 177 1.13 -5.47 1.52
N LYS A 178 0.91 -6.54 2.29
CA LYS A 178 -0.43 -7.10 2.56
C LYS A 178 -1.35 -6.11 3.31
N LEU A 179 -0.79 -5.18 4.07
CA LEU A 179 -1.50 -4.07 4.72
C LEU A 179 -1.70 -2.83 3.80
N GLY A 180 -1.23 -2.87 2.55
CA GLY A 180 -1.25 -1.73 1.62
C GLY A 180 -0.29 -0.59 1.98
N LYS A 181 0.62 -0.79 2.93
CA LYS A 181 1.61 0.19 3.40
C LYS A 181 2.89 0.10 2.56
N PHE A 182 2.79 0.46 1.28
CA PHE A 182 3.89 0.28 0.33
C PHE A 182 5.16 1.07 0.66
N ASP A 183 5.05 2.28 1.23
CA ASP A 183 6.22 3.09 1.58
C ASP A 183 7.03 2.47 2.73
N ASP A 184 6.35 1.90 3.73
CA ASP A 184 7.02 1.20 4.83
C ASP A 184 7.62 -0.13 4.35
N ALA A 185 6.95 -0.83 3.44
CA ALA A 185 7.51 -1.99 2.76
C ALA A 185 8.77 -1.65 1.95
N LEU A 186 8.78 -0.53 1.23
CA LEU A 186 9.93 -0.04 0.46
C LEU A 186 11.12 0.32 1.37
N LYS A 187 10.88 0.91 2.55
CA LYS A 187 11.93 1.17 3.55
C LYS A 187 12.56 -0.14 4.02
N ASP A 188 11.75 -1.10 4.45
CA ASP A 188 12.22 -2.37 4.99
C ASP A 188 12.99 -3.19 3.94
N VAL A 189 12.48 -3.28 2.71
CA VAL A 189 13.21 -4.01 1.64
C VAL A 189 14.51 -3.30 1.26
N SER A 190 14.57 -1.96 1.33
CA SER A 190 15.81 -1.21 1.07
C SER A 190 16.87 -1.47 2.16
N ILE A 191 16.44 -1.61 3.43
CA ILE A 191 17.33 -2.05 4.50
C ILE A 191 17.84 -3.47 4.22
N ALA A 192 16.96 -4.40 3.81
CA ALA A 192 17.36 -5.76 3.47
C ALA A 192 18.38 -5.81 2.31
N ILE A 193 18.21 -4.97 1.28
CA ILE A 193 19.18 -4.81 0.18
C ILE A 193 20.52 -4.32 0.70
N ASN A 194 20.53 -3.30 1.57
CA ASN A 194 21.78 -2.78 2.13
C ASN A 194 22.52 -3.81 2.99
N LEU A 195 21.78 -4.65 3.72
CA LEU A 195 22.35 -5.73 4.52
C LEU A 195 22.89 -6.88 3.65
N ARG A 196 22.25 -7.16 2.51
CA ARG A 196 22.59 -8.26 1.60
C ARG A 196 22.39 -7.87 0.12
N PRO A 197 23.33 -7.11 -0.47
CA PRO A 197 23.16 -6.52 -1.80
C PRO A 197 23.24 -7.55 -2.94
N GLY A 198 23.79 -8.74 -2.71
CA GLY A 198 23.86 -9.80 -3.71
C GLY A 198 22.59 -10.66 -3.83
N PHE A 199 21.59 -10.45 -2.98
CA PHE A 199 20.38 -11.28 -2.96
C PHE A 199 19.30 -10.72 -3.88
N TYR A 200 19.25 -11.23 -5.12
CA TYR A 200 18.33 -10.80 -6.18
C TYR A 200 16.84 -10.79 -5.76
N GLY A 201 16.45 -11.65 -4.82
CA GLY A 201 15.06 -11.73 -4.32
C GLY A 201 14.56 -10.45 -3.64
N TYR A 202 15.44 -9.61 -3.09
CA TYR A 202 15.03 -8.33 -2.53
C TYR A 202 14.71 -7.28 -3.60
N PHE A 203 15.47 -7.29 -4.70
CA PHE A 203 15.19 -6.44 -5.84
C PHE A 203 13.90 -6.86 -6.54
N ILE A 204 13.60 -8.17 -6.62
CA ILE A 204 12.29 -8.64 -7.08
C ILE A 204 11.18 -8.04 -6.21
N LEU A 205 11.28 -8.16 -4.88
CA LEU A 205 10.26 -7.63 -3.98
C LEU A 205 10.11 -6.11 -4.11
N ARG A 206 11.21 -5.35 -4.17
CA ARG A 206 11.17 -3.89 -4.32
C ARG A 206 10.60 -3.47 -5.67
N GLY A 207 10.97 -4.17 -6.75
CA GLY A 207 10.42 -3.94 -8.08
C GLY A 207 8.93 -4.23 -8.15
N GLU A 208 8.45 -5.31 -7.51
CA GLU A 208 7.01 -5.59 -7.40
C GLU A 208 6.27 -4.52 -6.59
N LEU A 209 6.85 -4.01 -5.50
CA LEU A 209 6.28 -2.90 -4.73
C LEU A 209 6.19 -1.61 -5.56
N HIS A 210 7.24 -1.28 -6.34
CA HIS A 210 7.20 -0.15 -7.27
C HIS A 210 6.14 -0.35 -8.36
N ARG A 211 6.00 -1.57 -8.89
CA ARG A 211 4.94 -1.90 -9.86
C ARG A 211 3.54 -1.69 -9.26
N GLU A 212 3.34 -2.12 -8.02
CA GLU A 212 2.09 -1.92 -7.27
C GLU A 212 1.84 -0.47 -6.85
N LYS A 213 2.84 0.40 -6.93
CA LYS A 213 2.66 1.85 -6.82
C LYS A 213 2.49 2.55 -8.17
N GLY A 214 2.59 1.82 -9.29
CA GLY A 214 2.59 2.39 -10.64
C GLY A 214 3.93 2.98 -11.09
N ASP A 215 4.99 2.87 -10.29
CA ASP A 215 6.34 3.34 -10.62
C ASP A 215 7.05 2.33 -11.55
N LEU A 216 6.53 2.16 -12.76
CA LEU A 216 6.97 1.11 -13.70
C LEU A 216 8.44 1.23 -14.14
N ASP A 217 9.02 2.44 -14.15
CA ASP A 217 10.45 2.63 -14.46
C ASP A 217 11.37 2.15 -13.34
N LEU A 218 11.02 2.45 -12.08
CA LEU A 218 11.76 1.96 -10.91
C LEU A 218 11.62 0.44 -10.79
N ALA A 219 10.41 -0.07 -11.04
CA ALA A 219 10.16 -1.50 -11.11
C ALA A 219 11.03 -2.17 -12.17
N LEU A 220 11.07 -1.60 -13.38
CA LEU A 220 11.88 -2.13 -14.48
C LEU A 220 13.37 -2.18 -14.10
N ALA A 221 13.90 -1.12 -13.50
CA ALA A 221 15.30 -1.05 -13.07
C ALA A 221 15.64 -2.14 -12.04
N ASP A 222 14.81 -2.29 -11.00
CA ASP A 222 15.01 -3.30 -9.96
C ASP A 222 14.92 -4.73 -10.50
N ILE A 223 13.90 -5.03 -11.31
CA ILE A 223 13.77 -6.37 -11.88
C ILE A 223 14.89 -6.68 -12.88
N THR A 224 15.35 -5.69 -13.65
CA THR A 224 16.49 -5.85 -14.57
C THR A 224 17.75 -6.20 -13.79
N HIS A 225 18.02 -5.47 -12.70
CA HIS A 225 19.15 -5.78 -11.84
C HIS A 225 19.01 -7.16 -11.18
N ALA A 226 17.79 -7.56 -10.81
CA ALA A 226 17.54 -8.91 -10.31
C ALA A 226 17.87 -10.01 -11.35
N VAL A 227 17.64 -9.77 -12.66
CA VAL A 227 18.05 -10.70 -13.73
C VAL A 227 19.57 -10.81 -13.81
N GLU A 228 20.30 -9.70 -13.70
CA GLU A 228 21.77 -9.67 -13.73
C GLU A 228 22.40 -10.42 -12.56
N LEU A 229 21.79 -10.34 -11.38
CA LEU A 229 22.25 -11.03 -10.17
C LEU A 229 21.81 -12.49 -10.09
N ALA A 230 20.67 -12.84 -10.70
CA ALA A 230 20.09 -14.18 -10.57
C ALA A 230 20.91 -15.23 -11.32
N PRO A 231 21.14 -16.41 -10.70
CA PRO A 231 21.63 -17.58 -11.42
C PRO A 231 20.70 -17.91 -12.60
N ARG A 232 21.28 -18.28 -13.75
CA ARG A 232 20.57 -18.42 -15.04
C ARG A 232 19.34 -19.33 -14.97
N ASP A 233 19.43 -20.42 -14.20
CA ASP A 233 18.36 -21.40 -13.96
C ASP A 233 17.21 -20.84 -13.11
N ARG A 234 17.44 -19.74 -12.38
CA ARG A 234 16.52 -19.16 -11.40
C ARG A 234 15.96 -17.80 -11.80
N SER A 235 16.37 -17.26 -12.96
CA SER A 235 15.89 -15.99 -13.48
C SER A 235 14.44 -16.03 -14.01
N PHE A 236 13.77 -17.19 -14.02
CA PHE A 236 12.41 -17.33 -14.56
C PHE A 236 11.39 -16.40 -13.90
N SER A 237 11.49 -16.21 -12.58
CA SER A 237 10.61 -15.29 -11.83
C SER A 237 10.87 -13.83 -12.23
N SER A 238 12.13 -13.41 -12.34
CA SER A 238 12.49 -12.08 -12.80
C SER A 238 12.03 -11.80 -14.24
N TYR A 239 12.19 -12.77 -15.16
CA TYR A 239 11.67 -12.64 -16.52
C TYR A 239 10.14 -12.53 -16.56
N SER A 240 9.43 -13.25 -15.69
CA SER A 240 7.97 -13.13 -15.55
C SER A 240 7.56 -11.74 -15.07
N SER A 241 8.28 -11.18 -14.09
CA SER A 241 8.08 -9.79 -13.63
C SER A 241 8.37 -8.78 -14.74
N LEU A 242 9.43 -8.96 -15.54
CA LEU A 242 9.69 -8.11 -16.72
C LEU A 242 8.57 -8.20 -17.75
N GLY A 243 8.03 -9.40 -18.00
CA GLY A 243 6.87 -9.58 -18.89
C GLY A 243 5.67 -8.79 -18.38
N THR A 244 5.40 -8.89 -17.08
CA THR A 244 4.32 -8.17 -16.41
C THR A 244 4.48 -6.65 -16.54
N ILE A 245 5.67 -6.12 -16.25
CA ILE A 245 5.98 -4.68 -16.37
C ILE A 245 5.84 -4.22 -17.83
N SER A 246 6.35 -4.99 -18.79
CA SER A 246 6.26 -4.69 -20.22
C SER A 246 4.81 -4.63 -20.70
N ARG A 247 3.96 -5.59 -20.28
CA ARG A 247 2.52 -5.61 -20.59
C ARG A 247 1.81 -4.35 -20.08
N TYR A 248 2.18 -3.90 -18.88
CA TYR A 248 1.63 -2.69 -18.27
C TYR A 248 2.08 -1.41 -18.97
N ARG A 249 3.32 -1.36 -19.45
CA ARG A 249 3.83 -0.28 -20.32
C ARG A 249 3.27 -0.30 -21.74
N GLY A 250 2.49 -1.32 -22.12
CA GLY A 250 1.97 -1.49 -23.47
C GLY A 250 2.99 -2.07 -24.46
N GLU A 251 4.17 -2.49 -23.99
CA GLU A 251 5.24 -3.08 -24.79
C GLU A 251 4.95 -4.58 -25.00
N LEU A 252 3.88 -4.90 -25.74
CA LEU A 252 3.30 -6.25 -25.80
C LEU A 252 4.24 -7.30 -26.39
N ASP A 253 5.01 -6.98 -27.42
CA ASP A 253 5.98 -7.94 -28.00
C ASP A 253 7.12 -8.27 -27.02
N LYS A 254 7.60 -7.28 -26.25
CA LYS A 254 8.58 -7.50 -25.19
C LYS A 254 7.97 -8.32 -24.04
N SER A 255 6.71 -8.07 -23.72
CA SER A 255 5.97 -8.88 -22.74
C SER A 255 5.96 -10.36 -23.15
N VAL A 256 5.59 -10.66 -24.39
CA VAL A 256 5.62 -12.01 -24.95
C VAL A 256 7.02 -12.62 -24.83
N SER A 257 8.07 -11.91 -25.29
CA SER A 257 9.45 -12.40 -25.25
C SER A 257 9.92 -12.72 -23.83
N ASN A 258 9.60 -11.86 -22.86
CA ASN A 258 9.99 -12.06 -21.47
C ASN A 258 9.26 -13.25 -20.83
N TYR A 259 7.95 -13.38 -21.04
CA TYR A 259 7.21 -14.55 -20.55
C TYR A 259 7.69 -15.85 -21.20
N GLN A 260 7.98 -15.84 -22.51
CA GLN A 260 8.54 -17.01 -23.20
C GLN A 260 9.91 -17.41 -22.64
N LYS A 261 10.80 -16.46 -22.33
CA LYS A 261 12.08 -16.75 -21.65
C LYS A 261 11.84 -17.38 -20.27
N ALA A 262 10.89 -16.87 -19.50
CA ALA A 262 10.53 -17.49 -18.22
C ALA A 262 10.05 -18.94 -18.39
N LEU A 263 9.22 -19.21 -19.41
CA LEU A 263 8.69 -20.55 -19.70
C LEU A 263 9.74 -21.49 -20.30
N GLN A 264 10.77 -20.97 -21.00
CA GLN A 264 11.92 -21.78 -21.41
C GLN A 264 12.71 -22.31 -20.21
N LEU A 265 12.79 -21.52 -19.14
CA LEU A 265 13.49 -21.90 -17.91
C LEU A 265 12.62 -22.76 -16.99
N LYS A 266 11.33 -22.45 -16.87
CA LYS A 266 10.35 -23.21 -16.09
C LYS A 266 9.03 -23.34 -16.88
N PRO A 267 8.83 -24.43 -17.65
CA PRO A 267 7.71 -24.59 -18.59
C PRO A 267 6.32 -24.51 -17.99
N ASP A 268 6.16 -24.91 -16.73
CA ASP A 268 4.87 -24.95 -16.05
C ASP A 268 4.60 -23.69 -15.19
N PHE A 269 5.46 -22.66 -15.28
CA PHE A 269 5.40 -21.53 -14.38
C PHE A 269 4.11 -20.70 -14.56
N LEU A 270 3.16 -20.93 -13.65
CA LEU A 270 1.80 -20.41 -13.73
C LEU A 270 1.71 -18.90 -13.96
N PRO A 271 2.47 -18.03 -13.25
CA PRO A 271 2.41 -16.58 -13.48
C PRO A 271 2.75 -16.18 -14.91
N SER A 272 3.68 -16.88 -15.55
CA SER A 272 4.07 -16.62 -16.94
C SER A 272 3.05 -17.15 -17.94
N LEU A 273 2.47 -18.33 -17.72
CA LEU A 273 1.40 -18.87 -18.57
C LEU A 273 0.18 -17.92 -18.56
N ARG A 274 -0.29 -17.54 -17.36
CA ARG A 274 -1.36 -16.56 -17.16
C ARG A 274 -0.99 -15.21 -17.80
N GLY A 275 0.19 -14.68 -17.52
CA GLY A 275 0.64 -13.39 -18.04
C GLY A 275 0.77 -13.35 -19.56
N LEU A 276 1.21 -14.45 -20.18
CA LEU A 276 1.30 -14.59 -21.62
C LEU A 276 -0.08 -14.67 -22.27
N GLY A 277 -1.03 -15.41 -21.66
CA GLY A 277 -2.43 -15.43 -22.08
C GLY A 277 -3.06 -14.03 -22.09
N LEU A 278 -2.93 -13.30 -20.97
CA LEU A 278 -3.40 -11.90 -20.86
C LEU A 278 -2.72 -10.96 -21.87
N THR A 279 -1.46 -11.21 -22.21
CA THR A 279 -0.75 -10.42 -23.23
C THR A 279 -1.35 -10.67 -24.61
N TYR A 280 -1.59 -11.94 -24.97
CA TYR A 280 -2.18 -12.30 -26.25
C TYR A 280 -3.62 -11.80 -26.41
N GLU A 281 -4.45 -11.84 -25.37
CA GLU A 281 -5.77 -11.21 -25.40
C GLU A 281 -5.69 -9.71 -25.72
N LYS A 282 -4.75 -8.99 -25.08
CA LYS A 282 -4.54 -7.56 -25.32
C LYS A 282 -4.03 -7.28 -26.74
N MET A 283 -3.41 -8.26 -27.41
CA MET A 283 -3.01 -8.20 -28.81
C MET A 283 -4.12 -8.65 -29.79
N GLY A 284 -5.26 -9.16 -29.30
CA GLY A 284 -6.31 -9.75 -30.13
C GLY A 284 -6.01 -11.17 -30.63
N LYS A 285 -4.95 -11.81 -30.13
CA LYS A 285 -4.52 -13.18 -30.49
C LYS A 285 -5.23 -14.21 -29.62
N LEU A 286 -6.54 -14.35 -29.84
CA LEU A 286 -7.43 -15.09 -28.93
C LEU A 286 -7.13 -16.59 -28.86
N GLU A 287 -6.75 -17.21 -29.97
CA GLU A 287 -6.40 -18.65 -30.02
C GLU A 287 -5.10 -18.95 -29.26
N GLU A 288 -4.09 -18.09 -29.41
CA GLU A 288 -2.86 -18.16 -28.61
C GLU A 288 -3.16 -17.98 -27.13
N ALA A 289 -4.00 -17.00 -26.77
CA ALA A 289 -4.40 -16.73 -25.40
C ALA A 289 -5.08 -17.94 -24.77
N LYS A 290 -6.05 -18.54 -25.47
CA LYS A 290 -6.77 -19.75 -25.05
C LYS A 290 -5.80 -20.89 -24.70
N ARG A 291 -4.84 -21.19 -25.58
CA ARG A 291 -3.82 -22.23 -25.33
C ARG A 291 -2.99 -21.96 -24.07
N GLN A 292 -2.66 -20.69 -23.80
CA GLN A 292 -1.91 -20.34 -22.59
C GLN A 292 -2.76 -20.50 -21.33
N PHE A 293 -4.04 -20.13 -21.36
CA PHE A 293 -4.92 -20.32 -20.22
C PHE A 293 -5.23 -21.79 -19.96
N GLU A 294 -5.39 -22.62 -20.99
CA GLU A 294 -5.49 -24.08 -20.86
C GLU A 294 -4.26 -24.65 -20.16
N SER A 295 -3.06 -24.22 -20.58
CA SER A 295 -1.80 -24.62 -19.96
C SER A 295 -1.69 -24.12 -18.51
N ALA A 296 -2.17 -22.91 -18.23
CA ALA A 296 -2.20 -22.33 -16.89
C ALA A 296 -3.12 -23.13 -15.94
N VAL A 297 -4.32 -23.49 -16.39
CA VAL A 297 -5.27 -24.31 -15.61
C VAL A 297 -4.74 -25.73 -15.38
N ALA A 298 -4.02 -26.29 -16.35
CA ALA A 298 -3.40 -27.61 -16.23
C ALA A 298 -2.07 -27.61 -15.44
N SER A 299 -1.54 -26.43 -15.11
CA SER A 299 -0.28 -26.31 -14.36
C SER A 299 -0.41 -27.01 -13.01
N LYS A 300 0.71 -27.58 -12.55
CA LYS A 300 0.87 -28.13 -11.19
C LYS A 300 1.97 -27.41 -10.43
N SER A 301 2.38 -26.24 -10.92
CA SER A 301 3.53 -25.53 -10.39
C SER A 301 3.29 -25.20 -8.92
N PRO A 302 4.13 -25.66 -7.98
CA PRO A 302 3.98 -25.28 -6.59
C PRO A 302 4.30 -23.79 -6.47
N LEU A 303 3.27 -22.93 -6.43
CA LEU A 303 3.51 -21.53 -6.13
C LEU A 303 3.81 -21.41 -4.64
N ARG A 304 4.68 -20.43 -4.36
CA ARG A 304 5.22 -20.09 -3.05
C ARG A 304 4.15 -19.78 -1.99
N PHE A 305 2.91 -19.54 -2.43
CA PHE A 305 1.74 -19.24 -1.60
C PHE A 305 0.49 -19.90 -2.21
N ALA A 306 -0.17 -20.77 -1.43
CA ALA A 306 -1.36 -21.51 -1.89
C ALA A 306 -2.54 -20.58 -2.28
N GLY A 307 -2.64 -19.41 -1.65
CA GLY A 307 -3.65 -18.39 -1.98
C GLY A 307 -3.45 -17.77 -3.37
N ASP A 308 -2.23 -17.33 -3.66
CA ASP A 308 -1.90 -16.71 -4.96
C ASP A 308 -2.06 -17.71 -6.12
N TYR A 309 -1.78 -18.99 -5.86
CA TYR A 309 -2.01 -20.07 -6.83
C TYR A 309 -3.47 -20.20 -7.22
N LYS A 310 -4.34 -20.34 -6.21
CA LYS A 310 -5.77 -20.52 -6.43
C LYS A 310 -6.36 -19.35 -7.21
N VAL A 311 -6.01 -18.11 -6.82
CA VAL A 311 -6.46 -16.90 -7.51
C VAL A 311 -5.98 -16.87 -8.96
N ALA A 312 -4.72 -17.21 -9.22
CA ALA A 312 -4.18 -17.20 -10.59
C ALA A 312 -4.83 -18.26 -11.50
N VAL A 313 -5.12 -19.45 -10.96
CA VAL A 313 -5.85 -20.51 -11.69
C VAL A 313 -7.31 -20.12 -11.92
N GLU A 314 -7.98 -19.56 -10.92
CA GLU A 314 -9.36 -19.07 -11.05
C GLU A 314 -9.47 -17.98 -12.12
N GLU A 315 -8.53 -17.04 -12.15
CA GLU A 315 -8.49 -16.01 -13.18
C GLU A 315 -8.23 -16.59 -14.57
N ALA A 316 -7.24 -17.48 -14.71
CA ALA A 316 -6.99 -18.16 -15.98
C ALA A 316 -8.22 -18.96 -16.45
N SER A 317 -8.92 -19.61 -15.52
CA SER A 317 -10.16 -20.36 -15.79
C SER A 317 -11.29 -19.44 -16.26
N ALA A 318 -11.45 -18.27 -15.63
CA ALA A 318 -12.46 -17.29 -16.01
C ALA A 318 -12.22 -16.73 -17.42
N HIS A 319 -10.97 -16.39 -17.75
CA HIS A 319 -10.59 -15.96 -19.09
C HIS A 319 -10.80 -17.07 -20.13
N LEU A 320 -10.39 -18.31 -19.83
CA LEU A 320 -10.63 -19.46 -20.70
C LEU A 320 -12.12 -19.70 -20.96
N ALA A 321 -12.96 -19.62 -19.93
CA ALA A 321 -14.41 -19.77 -20.05
C ALA A 321 -15.03 -18.67 -20.93
N ALA A 322 -14.61 -17.41 -20.75
CA ALA A 322 -15.10 -16.30 -21.57
C ALA A 322 -14.72 -16.45 -23.05
N LEU A 323 -13.47 -16.82 -23.33
CA LEU A 323 -13.00 -17.08 -24.71
C LEU A 323 -13.77 -18.24 -25.35
N ASN A 324 -14.04 -19.32 -24.62
CA ASN A 324 -14.84 -20.45 -25.11
C ASN A 324 -16.29 -20.09 -25.41
N ALA A 325 -16.87 -19.17 -24.63
CA ALA A 325 -18.24 -18.71 -24.81
C ALA A 325 -18.38 -17.59 -25.86
N GLY A 326 -17.28 -17.11 -26.45
CA GLY A 326 -17.29 -16.00 -27.41
C GLY A 326 -17.74 -14.66 -26.78
N VAL A 327 -17.63 -14.53 -25.47
CA VAL A 327 -17.97 -13.30 -24.73
C VAL A 327 -16.71 -12.51 -24.40
N LEU A 328 -16.86 -11.21 -24.12
CA LEU A 328 -15.73 -10.37 -23.74
C LEU A 328 -15.06 -10.92 -22.47
N PRO A 329 -13.73 -11.14 -22.49
CA PRO A 329 -13.01 -11.63 -21.33
C PRO A 329 -13.06 -10.62 -20.17
N PRO A 330 -12.86 -11.08 -18.91
CA PRO A 330 -12.78 -10.20 -17.76
C PRO A 330 -11.80 -9.06 -18.00
N LYS A 331 -12.14 -7.86 -17.54
CA LYS A 331 -11.31 -6.68 -17.74
C LYS A 331 -9.95 -6.91 -17.06
N ILE A 332 -8.87 -6.88 -17.84
CA ILE A 332 -7.50 -7.00 -17.32
C ILE A 332 -7.29 -5.93 -16.24
N LEU A 333 -6.95 -6.35 -15.01
CA LEU A 333 -6.60 -5.43 -13.93
C LEU A 333 -5.48 -4.51 -14.41
N GLN A 334 -5.81 -3.22 -14.57
CA GLN A 334 -4.83 -2.18 -14.89
C GLN A 334 -3.85 -2.05 -13.71
N PRO A 335 -2.59 -1.68 -13.96
CA PRO A 335 -1.70 -1.40 -12.85
C PRO A 335 -2.31 -0.22 -12.08
N PRO A 336 -2.14 -0.18 -10.75
CA PRO A 336 -2.43 1.03 -10.00
C PRO A 336 -1.74 2.20 -10.70
N ILE A 337 -2.52 3.23 -11.02
CA ILE A 337 -2.02 4.46 -11.64
C ILE A 337 -1.05 5.08 -10.63
N ARG A 338 0.05 5.64 -11.13
CA ARG A 338 1.10 6.24 -10.29
C ARG A 338 0.48 7.32 -9.41
N ALA A 339 0.39 7.05 -8.11
CA ALA A 339 0.00 8.04 -7.12
C ALA A 339 1.06 9.14 -7.07
N THR A 340 0.74 10.34 -7.56
CA THR A 340 1.63 11.51 -7.52
C THR A 340 1.80 12.07 -6.10
N SER A 341 1.10 11.52 -5.11
CA SER A 341 1.33 11.76 -3.69
C SER A 341 0.94 10.55 -2.85
N SER A 342 1.52 10.38 -1.66
CA SER A 342 1.15 9.30 -0.72
C SER A 342 -0.28 9.45 -0.15
N THR A 343 -1.04 10.47 -0.57
CA THR A 343 -2.43 10.76 -0.19
C THR A 343 -3.43 10.49 -1.33
N ALA A 344 -2.98 10.05 -2.51
CA ALA A 344 -3.89 9.85 -3.64
C ALA A 344 -4.50 8.42 -3.67
N ILE A 345 -5.75 8.34 -4.13
CA ILE A 345 -6.51 7.09 -4.37
C ILE A 345 -7.26 7.28 -5.70
N PRO A 346 -7.33 6.27 -6.59
CA PRO A 346 -8.04 6.39 -7.85
C PRO A 346 -9.52 6.76 -7.65
N THR A 347 -9.91 7.94 -8.12
CA THR A 347 -11.30 8.41 -8.15
C THR A 347 -11.66 8.88 -9.55
N ASN A 348 -12.78 8.40 -10.09
CA ASN A 348 -13.26 8.86 -11.40
C ASN A 348 -13.79 10.29 -11.30
N THR A 349 -13.61 11.09 -12.36
CA THR A 349 -14.38 12.33 -12.53
C THR A 349 -15.86 11.98 -12.64
N ILE A 350 -16.70 12.56 -11.79
CA ILE A 350 -18.13 12.26 -11.75
C ILE A 350 -18.91 13.28 -12.58
N ALA A 351 -19.74 12.77 -13.50
CA ALA A 351 -20.77 13.57 -14.14
C ALA A 351 -21.90 13.85 -13.14
N VAL A 352 -22.42 15.08 -13.14
CA VAL A 352 -23.51 15.48 -12.24
C VAL A 352 -24.72 14.57 -12.50
N PRO A 353 -25.22 13.80 -11.52
CA PRO A 353 -26.31 12.85 -11.72
C PRO A 353 -27.54 13.50 -12.38
N GLU A 354 -28.22 12.79 -13.29
CA GLU A 354 -29.55 13.21 -13.73
C GLU A 354 -30.54 13.05 -12.59
N VAL A 355 -31.33 14.08 -12.31
CA VAL A 355 -32.35 14.05 -11.26
C VAL A 355 -33.70 14.25 -11.93
N THR A 356 -34.55 13.21 -11.89
CA THR A 356 -35.91 13.23 -12.44
C THR A 356 -36.92 13.30 -11.30
N GLY A 357 -37.94 14.16 -11.43
CA GLY A 357 -39.07 14.20 -10.49
C GLY A 357 -38.89 15.02 -9.19
N ILE A 358 -37.99 16.01 -9.15
CA ILE A 358 -37.83 16.85 -7.95
C ILE A 358 -39.10 17.70 -7.73
N LYS A 359 -39.84 17.42 -6.65
CA LYS A 359 -40.73 18.42 -6.05
C LYS A 359 -39.85 19.44 -5.32
N SER A 360 -39.83 20.69 -5.79
CA SER A 360 -39.16 21.74 -5.04
C SER A 360 -39.91 21.96 -3.72
N LEU A 361 -39.28 21.57 -2.62
CA LEU A 361 -39.66 22.03 -1.30
C LEU A 361 -39.72 23.56 -1.34
N GLY A 362 -40.81 24.18 -0.93
CA GLY A 362 -40.98 25.65 -0.88
C GLY A 362 -40.06 26.36 0.12
N LEU A 363 -38.93 25.74 0.47
CA LEU A 363 -37.89 26.22 1.36
C LEU A 363 -36.87 27.03 0.56
N ARG A 364 -36.43 28.16 1.13
CA ARG A 364 -35.32 28.94 0.57
C ARG A 364 -33.99 28.32 1.03
N ARG A 365 -33.20 27.83 0.09
CA ARG A 365 -31.93 27.13 0.35
C ARG A 365 -30.80 27.87 -0.35
N VAL A 366 -29.78 28.26 0.40
CA VAL A 366 -28.60 28.95 -0.14
C VAL A 366 -27.33 28.18 0.17
N ALA A 367 -26.38 28.16 -0.77
CA ALA A 367 -25.07 27.56 -0.56
C ALA A 367 -23.93 28.44 -1.04
N LEU A 368 -22.86 28.50 -0.26
CA LEU A 368 -21.56 29.04 -0.65
C LEU A 368 -20.58 27.88 -0.84
N VAL A 369 -20.05 27.73 -2.05
CA VAL A 369 -19.16 26.63 -2.43
C VAL A 369 -17.82 27.22 -2.86
N ILE A 370 -16.74 26.86 -2.18
CA ILE A 370 -15.40 27.42 -2.38
C ILE A 370 -14.43 26.27 -2.68
N GLY A 371 -13.70 26.38 -3.79
CA GLY A 371 -12.63 25.44 -4.16
C GLY A 371 -11.33 26.16 -4.47
N ASN A 372 -10.33 26.02 -3.59
CA ASN A 372 -9.03 26.67 -3.74
C ASN A 372 -7.95 25.64 -4.10
N SER A 373 -7.44 25.75 -5.33
CA SER A 373 -6.44 24.86 -5.93
C SER A 373 -5.12 25.58 -6.25
N ALA A 374 -5.20 26.77 -6.87
CA ALA A 374 -4.09 27.54 -7.42
C ALA A 374 -3.46 28.49 -6.38
N TYR A 375 -2.92 27.94 -5.31
CA TYR A 375 -2.23 28.72 -4.28
C TYR A 375 -0.92 29.33 -4.79
N ARG A 376 -0.64 30.57 -4.39
CA ARG A 376 0.55 31.31 -4.82
C ARG A 376 1.77 31.05 -3.96
N ASN A 377 1.57 30.88 -2.64
CA ASN A 377 2.66 30.79 -1.66
C ASN A 377 2.61 29.51 -0.80
N VAL A 378 1.69 28.59 -1.11
CA VAL A 378 1.64 27.22 -0.54
C VAL A 378 1.51 26.20 -1.65
N PRO A 379 1.81 24.91 -1.40
CA PRO A 379 1.63 23.86 -2.40
C PRO A 379 0.22 23.87 -3.00
N ALA A 380 0.15 23.85 -4.33
CA ALA A 380 -1.11 23.78 -5.06
C ALA A 380 -1.83 22.44 -4.81
N LEU A 381 -3.16 22.45 -4.84
CA LEU A 381 -3.99 21.26 -4.71
C LEU A 381 -4.69 20.97 -6.04
N ALA A 382 -4.68 19.72 -6.49
CA ALA A 382 -5.13 19.37 -7.84
C ALA A 382 -6.65 19.36 -8.03
N ASN A 383 -7.42 19.11 -6.96
CA ASN A 383 -8.83 18.73 -7.06
C ASN A 383 -9.87 19.69 -6.43
N PRO A 384 -9.55 20.57 -5.45
CA PRO A 384 -10.56 21.44 -4.84
C PRO A 384 -11.44 22.24 -5.81
N GLU A 385 -10.87 22.75 -6.90
CA GLU A 385 -11.63 23.44 -7.95
C GLU A 385 -12.66 22.52 -8.65
N LYS A 386 -12.28 21.27 -8.94
CA LYS A 386 -13.17 20.26 -9.55
C LYS A 386 -14.26 19.83 -8.58
N ASP A 387 -13.88 19.60 -7.33
CA ASP A 387 -14.79 19.21 -6.24
C ASP A 387 -15.86 20.27 -6.02
N ALA A 388 -15.45 21.54 -5.88
CA ALA A 388 -16.35 22.67 -5.77
C ALA A 388 -17.28 22.78 -6.99
N THR A 389 -16.77 22.53 -8.19
CA THR A 389 -17.56 22.59 -9.43
C THR A 389 -18.67 21.55 -9.45
N VAL A 390 -18.36 20.28 -9.14
CA VAL A 390 -19.36 19.19 -9.16
C VAL A 390 -20.37 19.33 -8.01
N ILE A 391 -19.92 19.74 -6.82
CA ILE A 391 -20.79 20.00 -5.67
C ILE A 391 -21.75 21.15 -5.97
N ALA A 392 -21.24 22.28 -6.49
CA ALA A 392 -22.07 23.42 -6.84
C ALA A 392 -23.13 23.06 -7.89
N ALA A 393 -22.75 22.30 -8.92
CA ALA A 393 -23.69 21.85 -9.94
C ALA A 393 -24.76 20.91 -9.37
N THR A 394 -24.38 20.01 -8.47
CA THR A 394 -25.31 19.08 -7.80
C THR A 394 -26.30 19.81 -6.91
N LEU A 395 -25.81 20.75 -6.09
CA LEU A 395 -26.65 21.57 -5.21
C LEU A 395 -27.68 22.40 -5.98
N ARG A 396 -27.28 22.99 -7.12
CA ARG A 396 -28.22 23.71 -8.01
C ARG A 396 -29.32 22.80 -8.52
N LYS A 397 -29.00 21.56 -8.92
CA LYS A 397 -30.00 20.59 -9.39
C LYS A 397 -31.04 20.28 -8.31
N ILE A 398 -30.65 20.22 -7.04
CA ILE A 398 -31.55 19.93 -5.92
C ILE A 398 -32.15 21.19 -5.25
N GLY A 399 -32.12 22.34 -5.95
CA GLY A 399 -32.88 23.54 -5.59
C GLY A 399 -32.17 24.54 -4.67
N PHE A 400 -30.84 24.47 -4.51
CA PHE A 400 -30.09 25.53 -3.83
C PHE A 400 -29.79 26.70 -4.77
N GLN A 401 -29.88 27.92 -4.23
CA GLN A 401 -29.22 29.08 -4.80
C GLN A 401 -27.73 29.03 -4.42
N VAL A 402 -26.86 28.78 -5.40
CA VAL A 402 -25.42 28.52 -5.15
C VAL A 402 -24.54 29.66 -5.63
N VAL A 403 -23.78 30.25 -4.71
CA VAL A 403 -22.61 31.10 -4.98
C VAL A 403 -21.38 30.19 -4.99
N ALA A 404 -20.74 30.03 -6.16
CA ALA A 404 -19.54 29.20 -6.31
C ALA A 404 -18.32 30.08 -6.57
N LEU A 405 -17.23 29.83 -5.85
CA LEU A 405 -15.96 30.52 -5.95
C LEU A 405 -14.84 29.51 -6.21
N THR A 406 -13.96 29.82 -7.15
CA THR A 406 -12.75 29.04 -7.40
C THR A 406 -11.54 29.93 -7.22
N ASN A 407 -10.51 29.42 -6.55
CA ASN A 407 -9.24 30.12 -6.31
C ASN A 407 -9.45 31.52 -5.71
N ALA A 408 -10.23 31.59 -4.63
CA ALA A 408 -10.63 32.84 -3.98
C ALA A 408 -9.49 33.41 -3.12
N SER A 409 -9.25 34.71 -3.28
CA SER A 409 -8.37 35.49 -2.40
C SER A 409 -9.04 35.79 -1.06
N HIS A 410 -8.26 36.27 -0.08
CA HIS A 410 -8.76 36.65 1.24
C HIS A 410 -9.93 37.64 1.15
N ASP A 411 -9.77 38.70 0.35
CA ASP A 411 -10.80 39.74 0.20
C ASP A 411 -12.07 39.21 -0.45
N VAL A 412 -11.93 38.31 -1.45
CA VAL A 412 -13.06 37.67 -2.11
C VAL A 412 -13.79 36.76 -1.13
N MET A 413 -13.07 35.90 -0.39
CA MET A 413 -13.68 35.00 0.60
C MET A 413 -14.43 35.78 1.68
N THR A 414 -13.82 36.81 2.25
CA THR A 414 -14.45 37.60 3.32
C THR A 414 -15.63 38.43 2.82
N ALA A 415 -15.56 39.01 1.62
CA ALA A 415 -16.69 39.71 1.01
C ALA A 415 -17.86 38.75 0.71
N SER A 416 -17.57 37.57 0.18
CA SER A 416 -18.58 36.56 -0.11
C SER A 416 -19.23 36.00 1.15
N LEU A 417 -18.50 35.81 2.25
CA LEU A 417 -19.08 35.42 3.54
C LEU A 417 -20.05 36.48 4.07
N ARG A 418 -19.71 37.78 3.96
CA ARG A 418 -20.62 38.88 4.35
C ARG A 418 -21.89 38.89 3.51
N GLU A 419 -21.76 38.68 2.20
CA GLU A 419 -22.93 38.63 1.32
C GLU A 419 -23.77 37.36 1.55
N PHE A 420 -23.11 36.23 1.76
CA PHE A 420 -23.77 34.97 2.10
C PHE A 420 -24.57 35.07 3.41
N THR A 421 -24.06 35.81 4.40
CA THR A 421 -24.77 36.08 5.66
C THR A 421 -26.13 36.74 5.40
N LYS A 422 -26.21 37.71 4.48
CA LYS A 422 -27.49 38.37 4.13
C LYS A 422 -28.46 37.40 3.46
N GLN A 423 -27.95 36.50 2.61
CA GLN A 423 -28.75 35.47 1.95
C GLN A 423 -29.25 34.43 2.96
N ALA A 424 -28.41 34.02 3.91
CA ALA A 424 -28.73 33.08 4.98
C ALA A 424 -29.87 33.61 5.88
N GLN A 425 -29.86 34.90 6.23
CA GLN A 425 -30.94 35.54 7.01
C GLN A 425 -32.34 35.37 6.39
N GLN A 426 -32.41 35.27 5.06
CA GLN A 426 -33.67 35.16 4.31
C GLN A 426 -34.00 33.71 3.93
N SER A 427 -33.18 32.76 4.39
CA SER A 427 -33.22 31.36 3.96
C SER A 427 -33.54 30.42 5.12
N ASP A 428 -34.18 29.31 4.79
CA ASP A 428 -34.43 28.23 5.74
C ASP A 428 -33.15 27.42 5.97
N TRP A 429 -32.37 27.21 4.91
CA TRP A 429 -31.14 26.43 4.93
C TRP A 429 -29.97 27.26 4.42
N ALA A 430 -28.86 27.25 5.15
CA ALA A 430 -27.57 27.77 4.69
C ALA A 430 -26.52 26.66 4.72
N MET A 431 -25.85 26.48 3.60
CA MET A 431 -24.77 25.51 3.45
C MET A 431 -23.47 26.19 3.02
N VAL A 432 -22.35 25.82 3.65
CA VAL A 432 -21.01 26.17 3.16
C VAL A 432 -20.27 24.88 2.83
N TYR A 433 -19.70 24.81 1.63
CA TYR A 433 -18.74 23.77 1.25
C TYR A 433 -17.41 24.43 0.95
N TYR A 434 -16.34 23.96 1.59
CA TYR A 434 -14.98 24.42 1.33
C TYR A 434 -14.07 23.24 1.02
N ALA A 435 -13.38 23.31 -0.12
CA ALA A 435 -12.29 22.43 -0.48
C ALA A 435 -10.99 23.25 -0.60
N GLY A 436 -9.91 22.79 0.05
CA GLY A 436 -8.64 23.53 0.09
C GLY A 436 -7.73 23.18 1.26
N HIS A 437 -6.78 24.07 1.59
CA HIS A 437 -5.93 23.92 2.77
C HIS A 437 -6.63 24.42 4.03
N GLY A 438 -6.48 23.70 5.14
CA GLY A 438 -6.94 24.12 6.46
C GLY A 438 -5.83 23.96 7.49
N MET A 439 -5.75 24.89 8.45
CA MET A 439 -4.73 24.82 9.51
C MET A 439 -5.30 25.21 10.88
N GLU A 440 -4.69 24.68 11.93
CA GLU A 440 -4.95 25.07 13.31
C GLU A 440 -3.76 25.88 13.86
N VAL A 441 -4.05 27.04 14.44
CA VAL A 441 -3.10 27.85 15.20
C VAL A 441 -3.70 28.21 16.54
N ALA A 442 -3.04 27.80 17.62
CA ALA A 442 -3.46 28.08 19.00
C ALA A 442 -4.93 27.73 19.30
N GLY A 443 -5.40 26.57 18.82
CA GLY A 443 -6.78 26.11 19.04
C GLY A 443 -7.83 26.78 18.15
N VAL A 444 -7.42 27.60 17.18
CA VAL A 444 -8.31 28.24 16.21
C VAL A 444 -8.09 27.65 14.83
N ASN A 445 -9.18 27.23 14.20
CA ASN A 445 -9.21 26.67 12.86
C ASN A 445 -9.30 27.78 11.81
N TYR A 446 -8.47 27.72 10.78
CA TYR A 446 -8.40 28.67 9.67
C TYR A 446 -8.50 27.97 8.32
N LEU A 447 -9.28 28.55 7.41
CA LEU A 447 -9.33 28.22 5.99
C LEU A 447 -8.35 29.11 5.23
N ILE A 448 -7.66 28.55 4.24
CA ILE A 448 -6.55 29.22 3.57
C ILE A 448 -6.99 29.81 2.21
N PRO A 449 -6.87 31.14 2.01
CA PRO A 449 -7.03 31.78 0.71
C PRO A 449 -5.83 31.57 -0.22
N ILE A 450 -6.01 31.71 -1.54
CA ILE A 450 -4.93 31.44 -2.52
C ILE A 450 -3.75 32.42 -2.47
N ASP A 451 -3.98 33.62 -1.95
CA ASP A 451 -3.02 34.73 -1.89
C ASP A 451 -2.35 34.88 -0.52
N VAL A 452 -2.65 34.00 0.44
CA VAL A 452 -2.10 34.08 1.79
C VAL A 452 -0.56 34.03 1.75
N ARG A 453 0.08 34.83 2.58
CA ARG A 453 1.53 34.77 2.86
C ARG A 453 1.70 34.57 4.35
N ILE A 454 2.26 33.44 4.77
CA ILE A 454 2.41 33.09 6.18
C ILE A 454 3.90 32.99 6.49
N SER A 455 4.39 33.86 7.36
CA SER A 455 5.75 33.80 7.91
C SER A 455 5.76 33.73 9.44
N THR A 456 4.68 34.19 10.08
CA THR A 456 4.47 34.20 11.53
C THR A 456 3.03 33.81 11.89
N ASP A 457 2.79 33.43 13.14
CA ASP A 457 1.42 33.19 13.66
C ASP A 457 0.48 34.39 13.45
N ARG A 458 1.03 35.61 13.49
CA ARG A 458 0.27 36.84 13.27
C ARG A 458 -0.19 36.99 11.81
N ASP A 459 0.59 36.50 10.86
CA ASP A 459 0.22 36.52 9.44
C ASP A 459 -0.94 35.57 9.15
N VAL A 460 -1.05 34.45 9.88
CA VAL A 460 -2.22 33.56 9.82
C VAL A 460 -3.47 34.30 10.27
N GLN A 461 -3.39 35.01 11.41
CA GLN A 461 -4.53 35.76 11.96
C GLN A 461 -5.00 36.90 11.04
N LEU A 462 -4.07 37.50 10.28
CA LEU A 462 -4.38 38.63 9.40
C LEU A 462 -4.75 38.21 7.96
N GLY A 463 -4.23 37.09 7.48
CA GLY A 463 -4.36 36.67 6.08
C GLY A 463 -5.24 35.44 5.84
N ALA A 464 -5.53 34.64 6.85
CA ALA A 464 -6.39 33.46 6.74
C ALA A 464 -7.81 33.76 7.26
N VAL A 465 -8.79 32.92 6.87
CA VAL A 465 -10.20 33.10 7.25
C VAL A 465 -10.53 32.17 8.41
N PRO A 466 -10.89 32.67 9.61
CA PRO A 466 -11.20 31.80 10.74
C PRO A 466 -12.50 31.02 10.47
N LEU A 467 -12.52 29.74 10.84
CA LEU A 467 -13.69 28.87 10.67
C LEU A 467 -14.89 29.38 11.47
N SER A 468 -14.69 30.08 12.59
CA SER A 468 -15.76 30.74 13.34
C SER A 468 -16.55 31.72 12.47
N GLN A 469 -15.87 32.53 11.65
CA GLN A 469 -16.51 33.47 10.74
C GLN A 469 -17.35 32.75 9.68
N VAL A 470 -16.92 31.55 9.25
CA VAL A 470 -17.69 30.72 8.31
C VAL A 470 -18.94 30.16 8.97
N LEU A 471 -18.82 29.65 10.20
CA LEU A 471 -19.97 29.18 10.99
C LEU A 471 -20.97 30.31 11.23
N GLU A 472 -20.48 31.50 11.62
CA GLU A 472 -21.29 32.71 11.82
C GLU A 472 -22.04 33.13 10.55
N SER A 473 -21.43 32.98 9.37
CA SER A 473 -22.08 33.33 8.10
C SER A 473 -23.32 32.48 7.78
N ALA A 474 -23.36 31.23 8.27
CA ALA A 474 -24.50 30.35 8.12
C ALA A 474 -25.49 30.46 9.30
N ASP A 475 -25.08 31.04 10.42
CA ASP A 475 -25.82 31.04 11.69
C ASP A 475 -27.18 31.73 11.61
N ALA A 476 -27.35 32.63 10.65
CA ALA A 476 -28.60 33.37 10.46
C ALA A 476 -29.73 32.59 9.76
N ALA A 477 -29.47 31.35 9.30
CA ALA A 477 -30.50 30.51 8.68
C ALA A 477 -31.51 29.97 9.70
N LYS A 478 -32.77 29.84 9.29
CA LYS A 478 -33.89 29.53 10.20
C LYS A 478 -33.96 28.09 10.68
N LYS A 479 -33.57 27.12 9.85
CA LYS A 479 -33.73 25.69 10.13
C LYS A 479 -32.41 24.93 10.18
N ILE A 480 -31.63 24.95 9.10
CA ILE A 480 -30.40 24.14 8.98
C ILE A 480 -29.19 25.00 8.67
N LYS A 481 -28.10 24.72 9.41
CA LYS A 481 -26.77 25.29 9.22
C LYS A 481 -25.82 24.13 8.96
N LEU A 482 -25.30 24.05 7.74
CA LEU A 482 -24.47 22.91 7.31
C LEU A 482 -23.14 23.40 6.77
N ILE A 483 -22.05 22.92 7.35
CA ILE A 483 -20.70 23.27 6.91
C ILE A 483 -19.97 21.98 6.56
N MET A 484 -19.50 21.86 5.32
CA MET A 484 -18.71 20.74 4.83
C MET A 484 -17.28 21.20 4.55
N LEU A 485 -16.32 20.50 5.14
CA LEU A 485 -14.90 20.83 5.07
C LEU A 485 -14.15 19.67 4.41
N ASP A 486 -13.93 19.82 3.12
CA ASP A 486 -13.10 18.96 2.27
C ASP A 486 -11.68 19.51 2.18
N ALA A 487 -11.11 19.80 3.35
CA ALA A 487 -9.82 20.44 3.47
C ALA A 487 -8.74 19.47 3.97
N CYS A 488 -7.53 19.57 3.42
CA CYS A 488 -6.38 18.86 3.94
C CYS A 488 -6.17 19.26 5.40
N ARG A 489 -6.12 18.28 6.31
CA ARG A 489 -5.77 18.47 7.73
C ARG A 489 -4.24 18.31 7.96
N ASP A 490 -3.44 18.70 6.98
CA ASP A 490 -1.98 18.80 7.07
C ASP A 490 -1.54 20.26 7.06
N ASN A 491 -0.51 20.62 7.85
CA ASN A 491 0.07 21.95 7.81
C ASN A 491 0.88 22.11 6.50
N PRO A 492 0.46 22.98 5.56
CA PRO A 492 1.10 23.11 4.24
C PRO A 492 2.48 23.78 4.26
N PHE A 493 2.96 24.21 5.43
CA PHE A 493 4.22 24.94 5.62
C PHE A 493 5.32 24.16 6.36
N LYS A 494 5.17 22.84 6.54
CA LYS A 494 6.27 22.01 7.09
C LYS A 494 7.40 21.85 6.05
N PRO A 495 8.69 21.96 6.44
CA PRO A 495 9.78 21.46 5.62
C PRO A 495 9.62 19.95 5.43
N ALA A 496 9.77 19.46 4.19
CA ALA A 496 9.85 18.02 3.94
C ALA A 496 11.00 17.42 4.78
N PRO A 497 10.84 16.21 5.34
CA PRO A 497 11.94 15.56 6.05
C PRO A 497 13.14 15.45 5.10
N ALA A 498 14.30 15.96 5.56
CA ALA A 498 15.53 16.00 4.77
C ALA A 498 15.83 14.61 4.19
N ALA A 499 15.85 14.52 2.85
CA ALA A 499 16.40 13.37 2.16
C ALA A 499 17.85 13.18 2.65
N GLY A 500 18.24 11.93 2.90
CA GLY A 500 19.58 11.57 3.36
C GLY A 500 20.70 12.10 2.44
N PRO A 501 21.96 12.02 2.89
CA PRO A 501 23.08 12.70 2.25
C PRO A 501 23.47 12.01 0.94
N GLN A 502 22.76 12.30 -0.15
CA GLN A 502 23.16 12.14 -1.56
C GLN A 502 22.01 12.61 -2.47
N ALA A 503 21.82 13.92 -2.59
CA ALA A 503 21.06 14.52 -3.68
C ALA A 503 22.00 15.46 -4.45
N VAL A 504 22.45 14.99 -5.60
CA VAL A 504 23.19 15.77 -6.58
C VAL A 504 22.26 16.82 -7.18
N ALA A 505 22.70 18.07 -7.04
CA ALA A 505 22.28 19.31 -7.69
C ALA A 505 21.00 19.29 -8.56
N ALA A 506 19.95 19.95 -8.07
CA ALA A 506 18.88 20.50 -8.89
C ALA A 506 18.55 21.94 -8.44
N GLY A 507 18.98 22.93 -9.24
CA GLY A 507 18.38 24.28 -9.39
C GLY A 507 18.35 25.23 -8.17
N PRO A 508 18.34 26.57 -8.40
CA PRO A 508 18.47 27.53 -7.31
C PRO A 508 17.20 27.56 -6.43
N SER A 509 17.40 27.24 -5.16
CA SER A 509 16.44 27.42 -4.08
C SER A 509 16.22 28.91 -3.80
N ILE A 510 14.96 29.36 -3.82
CA ILE A 510 14.58 30.68 -3.35
C ILE A 510 14.58 30.63 -1.82
N THR A 511 15.52 31.34 -1.21
CA THR A 511 15.69 31.50 0.23
C THR A 511 14.51 32.25 0.86
N GLY A 512 13.80 31.60 1.78
CA GLY A 512 12.95 32.22 2.79
C GLY A 512 13.21 31.54 4.13
N ALA A 513 13.34 32.32 5.21
CA ALA A 513 13.66 31.85 6.56
C ALA A 513 12.69 30.76 7.07
N PRO A 514 13.12 29.88 8.00
CA PRO A 514 12.23 28.88 8.59
C PRO A 514 11.04 29.57 9.29
N VAL A 515 9.84 29.23 8.86
CA VAL A 515 8.58 29.71 9.45
C VAL A 515 8.46 29.11 10.86
N THR A 516 8.60 29.94 11.89
CA THR A 516 8.39 29.54 13.29
C THR A 516 6.95 29.85 13.68
N THR A 517 6.02 28.94 13.37
CA THR A 517 4.67 28.99 13.94
C THR A 517 4.62 28.17 15.22
N ARG A 518 3.94 28.64 16.28
CA ARG A 518 3.73 27.87 17.52
C ARG A 518 2.60 26.85 17.36
N SER A 519 2.47 26.21 16.20
CA SER A 519 1.61 25.03 16.04
C SER A 519 2.26 23.88 16.80
N THR A 520 1.89 23.70 18.07
CA THR A 520 2.59 22.80 19.01
C THR A 520 2.60 21.33 18.60
N ASP A 521 1.77 20.89 17.64
CA ASP A 521 1.68 19.46 17.28
C ASP A 521 1.55 19.17 15.77
N GLY A 522 1.71 20.18 14.90
CA GLY A 522 1.70 19.97 13.45
C GLY A 522 0.43 19.30 12.89
N ARG A 523 -0.72 19.50 13.56
CA ARG A 523 -2.06 19.05 13.15
C ARG A 523 -2.73 20.11 12.25
N GLY A 524 -3.52 19.70 11.25
CA GLY A 524 -4.43 20.60 10.54
C GLY A 524 -5.68 20.93 11.37
N LEU A 525 -6.84 21.16 10.75
CA LEU A 525 -8.06 21.58 11.47
C LEU A 525 -8.36 20.68 12.69
N ALA A 526 -8.67 21.29 13.84
CA ALA A 526 -9.06 20.66 15.10
C ALA A 526 -10.56 20.33 15.16
N GLU A 527 -10.96 19.61 16.21
CA GLU A 527 -12.37 19.45 16.60
C GLU A 527 -13.07 20.81 16.80
N VAL A 528 -14.35 20.89 16.39
CA VAL A 528 -15.17 22.11 16.52
C VAL A 528 -16.33 21.83 17.46
N LYS A 529 -16.49 22.69 18.47
CA LYS A 529 -17.68 22.69 19.32
C LYS A 529 -18.77 23.51 18.64
N VAL A 530 -19.89 22.88 18.34
CA VAL A 530 -21.06 23.52 17.73
C VAL A 530 -22.27 23.45 18.64
N ALA A 531 -23.13 24.47 18.55
CA ALA A 531 -24.39 24.57 19.28
C ALA A 531 -25.58 24.74 18.33
N GLY A 532 -26.77 24.36 18.80
CA GLY A 532 -28.01 24.49 18.04
C GLY A 532 -28.13 23.51 16.86
N ALA A 533 -28.95 23.86 15.87
CA ALA A 533 -29.22 23.08 14.66
C ALA A 533 -28.09 23.19 13.61
N THR A 534 -26.85 22.96 14.05
CA THR A 534 -25.64 23.11 13.23
C THR A 534 -24.96 21.77 13.04
N LEU A 535 -24.59 21.47 11.80
CA LEU A 535 -23.84 20.27 11.44
C LEU A 535 -22.55 20.67 10.73
N VAL A 536 -21.41 20.17 11.23
CA VAL A 536 -20.10 20.37 10.61
C VAL A 536 -19.55 19.00 10.21
N VAL A 537 -19.35 18.79 8.92
CA VAL A 537 -18.91 17.52 8.35
C VAL A 537 -17.51 17.70 7.80
N TYR A 538 -16.57 16.91 8.31
CA TYR A 538 -15.20 16.87 7.84
C TYR A 538 -14.98 15.66 6.95
N ALA A 539 -14.19 15.85 5.90
CA ALA A 539 -13.76 14.78 5.02
C ALA A 539 -12.88 13.72 5.72
N ALA A 540 -12.17 14.09 6.79
CA ALA A 540 -11.37 13.18 7.62
C ALA A 540 -11.48 13.53 9.12
N LYS A 541 -11.46 12.52 9.98
CA LYS A 541 -11.42 12.67 11.45
C LYS A 541 -10.08 13.26 11.92
N ASP A 542 -10.02 13.63 13.19
CA ASP A 542 -8.79 14.16 13.79
C ASP A 542 -7.62 13.16 13.64
N GLY A 543 -6.44 13.68 13.33
CA GLY A 543 -5.23 12.88 13.10
C GLY A 543 -5.19 12.14 11.74
N GLN A 544 -6.19 12.31 10.87
CA GLN A 544 -6.18 11.78 9.50
C GLN A 544 -6.18 12.92 8.46
N VAL A 545 -5.67 12.60 7.27
CA VAL A 545 -5.57 13.52 6.13
C VAL A 545 -6.70 13.22 5.15
N ALA A 546 -7.40 14.27 4.69
CA ALA A 546 -8.34 14.14 3.58
C ALA A 546 -7.57 13.81 2.29
N LEU A 547 -7.95 12.73 1.63
CA LEU A 547 -7.25 12.22 0.45
C LEU A 547 -7.75 12.94 -0.80
N ASP A 548 -6.81 13.43 -1.61
CA ASP A 548 -7.15 14.33 -2.71
C ASP A 548 -7.82 13.59 -3.88
N GLY A 549 -7.60 12.29 -4.06
CA GLY A 549 -8.08 11.54 -5.22
C GLY A 549 -7.20 11.71 -6.47
N GLU A 550 -7.08 10.69 -7.33
CA GLU A 550 -6.23 10.75 -8.54
C GLU A 550 -7.01 11.17 -9.79
N GLY A 551 -6.70 12.36 -10.33
CA GLY A 551 -7.19 12.82 -11.63
C GLY A 551 -8.65 13.28 -11.69
N GLY A 552 -9.52 12.73 -10.84
CA GLY A 552 -10.94 13.07 -10.70
C GLY A 552 -11.26 14.04 -9.55
N ASN A 553 -12.37 13.78 -8.85
CA ASN A 553 -12.80 14.50 -7.63
C ASN A 553 -12.32 13.76 -6.36
N SER A 554 -12.25 14.41 -5.21
CA SER A 554 -11.91 13.77 -3.93
C SER A 554 -12.89 12.63 -3.57
N PRO A 555 -12.49 11.57 -2.85
CA PRO A 555 -13.39 10.51 -2.41
C PRO A 555 -14.58 11.04 -1.61
N PHE A 556 -14.35 12.10 -0.82
CA PHE A 556 -15.40 12.77 -0.07
C PHE A 556 -16.39 13.50 -0.98
N ALA A 557 -15.92 14.31 -1.93
CA ALA A 557 -16.77 14.98 -2.90
C ALA A 557 -17.57 13.97 -3.74
N VAL A 558 -16.94 12.87 -4.15
CA VAL A 558 -17.59 11.75 -4.84
C VAL A 558 -18.77 11.18 -4.05
N ALA A 559 -18.52 10.80 -2.79
CA ALA A 559 -19.55 10.22 -1.93
C ALA A 559 -20.67 11.23 -1.65
N VAL A 560 -20.33 12.49 -1.38
CA VAL A 560 -21.32 13.55 -1.13
C VAL A 560 -22.21 13.78 -2.36
N VAL A 561 -21.65 13.89 -3.57
CA VAL A 561 -22.43 14.08 -4.80
C VAL A 561 -23.41 12.92 -5.05
N GLN A 562 -22.96 11.68 -4.86
CA GLN A 562 -23.79 10.49 -5.04
C GLN A 562 -24.95 10.44 -4.04
N ARG A 563 -24.70 10.86 -2.80
CA ARG A 563 -25.69 10.78 -1.71
C ARG A 563 -26.62 11.99 -1.62
N LEU A 564 -26.20 13.18 -2.06
CA LEU A 564 -27.02 14.40 -2.06
C LEU A 564 -28.30 14.30 -2.89
N VAL A 565 -28.27 13.52 -3.97
CA VAL A 565 -29.40 13.38 -4.90
C VAL A 565 -30.34 12.23 -4.53
N MET A 566 -30.04 11.46 -3.46
CA MET A 566 -30.85 10.30 -3.08
C MET A 566 -32.20 10.73 -2.45
N PRO A 567 -33.36 10.38 -3.05
CA PRO A 567 -34.66 10.75 -2.51
C PRO A 567 -34.98 10.04 -1.18
N GLY A 568 -35.52 10.79 -0.22
CA GLY A 568 -36.06 10.23 1.03
C GLY A 568 -35.02 9.67 2.00
N VAL A 569 -33.76 10.10 1.91
CA VAL A 569 -32.71 9.77 2.88
C VAL A 569 -32.51 10.95 3.84
N GLU A 570 -32.74 10.70 5.13
CA GLU A 570 -32.55 11.70 6.19
C GLU A 570 -31.06 12.09 6.30
N ILE A 571 -30.77 13.36 6.59
CA ILE A 571 -29.41 13.94 6.53
C ILE A 571 -28.38 13.20 7.41
N ASN A 572 -28.69 12.87 8.68
CA ASN A 572 -27.74 12.15 9.53
C ASN A 572 -27.46 10.74 9.02
N LYS A 573 -28.47 10.05 8.47
CA LYS A 573 -28.26 8.78 7.76
C LYS A 573 -27.41 8.98 6.50
N MET A 574 -27.66 10.05 5.74
CA MET A 574 -26.90 10.37 4.53
C MET A 574 -25.41 10.51 4.83
N PHE A 575 -25.03 11.25 5.87
CA PHE A 575 -23.61 11.40 6.23
C PHE A 575 -22.96 10.13 6.79
N ARG A 576 -23.73 9.25 7.43
CA ARG A 576 -23.23 7.91 7.78
C ARG A 576 -22.93 7.08 6.52
N LEU A 577 -23.81 7.16 5.51
CA LEU A 577 -23.56 6.52 4.22
C LEU A 577 -22.35 7.14 3.49
N VAL A 578 -22.20 8.47 3.51
CA VAL A 578 -21.00 9.14 2.97
C VAL A 578 -19.74 8.66 3.68
N ARG A 579 -19.77 8.52 5.01
CA ARG A 579 -18.64 7.97 5.77
C ARG A 579 -18.31 6.56 5.31
N ASP A 580 -19.31 5.70 5.20
CA ASP A 580 -19.13 4.31 4.81
C ASP A 580 -18.59 4.20 3.36
N ASP A 581 -19.09 5.03 2.43
CA ASP A 581 -18.59 5.10 1.04
C ASP A 581 -17.14 5.57 0.96
N VAL A 582 -16.76 6.59 1.73
CA VAL A 582 -15.37 7.07 1.77
C VAL A 582 -14.47 6.03 2.42
N MET A 583 -14.90 5.38 3.50
CA MET A 583 -14.15 4.30 4.12
C MET A 583 -13.94 3.13 3.15
N GLU A 584 -14.97 2.75 2.38
CA GLU A 584 -14.88 1.72 1.35
C GLU A 584 -13.93 2.13 0.21
N ALA A 585 -14.18 3.31 -0.38
CA ALA A 585 -13.39 3.83 -1.50
C ALA A 585 -11.92 4.04 -1.13
N THR A 586 -11.64 4.34 0.15
CA THR A 586 -10.30 4.59 0.65
C THR A 586 -9.66 3.39 1.36
N ALA A 587 -10.32 2.23 1.37
CA ALA A 587 -9.90 1.04 2.12
C ALA A 587 -9.55 1.33 3.59
N GLY A 588 -10.34 2.20 4.22
CA GLY A 588 -10.20 2.62 5.62
C GLY A 588 -9.10 3.65 5.88
N ARG A 589 -8.47 4.23 4.85
CA ARG A 589 -7.43 5.25 5.00
C ARG A 589 -7.97 6.62 5.42
N GLN A 590 -9.24 6.91 5.14
CA GLN A 590 -9.90 8.16 5.46
C GLN A 590 -11.29 7.89 6.05
N GLU A 591 -11.55 8.42 7.24
CA GLU A 591 -12.85 8.34 7.91
C GLU A 591 -13.46 9.73 8.03
N PRO A 592 -14.54 10.07 7.29
CA PRO A 592 -15.29 11.30 7.51
C PRO A 592 -15.90 11.35 8.91
N PHE A 593 -15.98 12.56 9.47
CA PHE A 593 -16.51 12.75 10.81
C PHE A 593 -17.45 13.95 10.89
N THR A 594 -18.53 13.81 11.66
CA THR A 594 -19.58 14.81 11.79
C THR A 594 -19.66 15.32 13.23
N TYR A 595 -19.62 16.63 13.40
CA TYR A 595 -19.83 17.32 14.67
C TYR A 595 -21.18 18.04 14.68
N GLY A 596 -21.82 18.06 15.86
CA GLY A 596 -23.14 18.64 16.06
C GLY A 596 -24.29 17.68 15.83
N SER A 597 -25.50 18.22 15.91
CA SER A 597 -26.73 17.44 15.78
C SER A 597 -27.86 18.31 15.26
N LEU A 598 -28.70 17.76 14.40
CA LEU A 598 -29.94 18.41 13.97
C LEU A 598 -31.06 18.17 15.01
N PRO A 599 -32.07 19.06 15.09
CA PRO A 599 -33.20 18.88 16.00
C PRO A 599 -34.02 17.62 15.68
N GLY A 600 -34.29 16.76 16.67
CA GLY A 600 -35.03 15.50 16.47
C GLY A 600 -36.55 15.63 16.33
N LYS A 601 -37.10 16.84 16.13
CA LYS A 601 -38.55 17.07 15.97
C LYS A 601 -39.03 17.04 14.51
N GLU A 602 -38.11 17.18 13.56
CA GLU A 602 -38.36 17.21 12.12
C GLU A 602 -37.26 16.39 11.45
N ASP A 603 -37.63 15.55 10.48
CA ASP A 603 -36.66 14.88 9.63
C ASP A 603 -36.31 15.78 8.45
N PHE A 604 -35.02 15.90 8.15
CA PHE A 604 -34.55 16.76 7.08
C PHE A 604 -34.04 15.93 5.90
N TYR A 605 -34.44 16.32 4.69
CA TYR A 605 -34.13 15.63 3.45
C TYR A 605 -33.63 16.62 2.39
N PHE A 606 -32.53 16.29 1.71
CA PHE A 606 -32.07 17.06 0.55
C PHE A 606 -33.07 16.95 -0.61
N VAL A 607 -33.57 15.74 -0.86
CA VAL A 607 -34.58 15.42 -1.87
C VAL A 607 -35.70 14.60 -1.21
N GLU A 608 -36.95 15.02 -1.33
CA GLU A 608 -38.13 14.27 -0.83
C GLU A 608 -38.47 13.06 -1.73
N ARG A 609 -39.26 12.12 -1.21
CA ARG A 609 -39.74 10.94 -1.98
C ARG A 609 -40.80 11.29 -3.01
#